data_AF-A0A529HSZ6-F1
#
_entry.id   AF-A0A529HSZ6-F1
#
_cell.length_a   1.000
_cell.length_b   1.000
_cell.length_c   1.000
_cell.angle_alpha   90.00
_cell.angle_beta   90.00
_cell.angle_gamma   90.00
#
_symmetry.space_group_name_H-M   'P 1'
#
loop_
_entity.id
_entity.type
_entity.pdbx_description
1 polymer ?
#
loop_
_entity_poly.entity_id
_entity_poly.type
_entity_poly.pdbx_seq_one_letter_code
_entity_poly.pdbx_strand_id
1 'polypeptide(L)'
;SKGYLELVAAKEGWANVPPGTRTSLYNNAEYQKAAPFAKMTLDSINAADPTHPTVKPVPYVGVQFVAIPEFQGLGTTVGQLFSAALAGQSSVDDALKQAQDAATAAMTEGGYIK
;
A
#
# COMPACT_ATOMS: atom_id res chain seq x y z
N SER A 1 -16.34 7.42 -14.77
CA SER A 1 -16.90 6.49 -15.77
C SER A 1 -17.53 5.29 -15.08
N LYS A 2 -18.85 5.30 -14.82
CA LYS A 2 -19.60 4.08 -14.46
C LYS A 2 -19.69 3.13 -15.66
N GLY A 3 -19.77 3.70 -16.87
CA GLY A 3 -19.78 2.96 -18.13
C GLY A 3 -18.56 2.06 -18.33
N TYR A 4 -17.39 2.37 -17.75
CA TYR A 4 -16.26 1.44 -17.80
C TYR A 4 -16.49 0.17 -16.98
N LEU A 5 -17.14 0.28 -15.80
CA LEU A 5 -17.45 -0.90 -14.99
C LEU A 5 -18.50 -1.78 -15.67
N GLU A 6 -19.50 -1.17 -16.31
CA GLU A 6 -20.51 -1.88 -17.11
C GLU A 6 -19.87 -2.56 -18.33
N LEU A 7 -18.93 -1.89 -19.01
CA LEU A 7 -18.18 -2.48 -20.13
C LEU A 7 -17.40 -3.73 -19.70
N VAL A 8 -16.68 -3.66 -18.58
CA VAL A 8 -15.94 -4.82 -18.06
C VAL A 8 -16.90 -5.90 -17.59
N ALA A 9 -17.99 -5.55 -16.91
CA ALA A 9 -19.00 -6.53 -16.50
C ALA A 9 -19.63 -7.26 -17.69
N ALA A 10 -19.89 -6.56 -18.79
CA ALA A 10 -20.48 -7.14 -20.00
C ALA A 10 -19.50 -8.06 -20.75
N LYS A 11 -18.19 -7.77 -20.71
CA LYS A 11 -17.17 -8.56 -21.42
C LYS A 11 -16.59 -9.70 -20.59
N GLU A 12 -16.33 -9.43 -19.32
CA GLU A 12 -15.54 -10.28 -18.42
C GLU A 12 -16.33 -10.72 -17.18
N GLY A 13 -17.56 -10.25 -16.99
CA GLY A 13 -18.39 -10.57 -15.82
C GLY A 13 -18.17 -9.64 -14.63
N TRP A 14 -19.19 -9.54 -13.78
CA TRP A 14 -19.21 -8.61 -12.63
C TRP A 14 -18.09 -8.86 -11.62
N ALA A 15 -17.63 -10.09 -11.43
CA ALA A 15 -16.54 -10.39 -10.50
C ALA A 15 -15.19 -9.77 -10.93
N ASN A 16 -15.02 -9.45 -12.22
CA ASN A 16 -13.77 -8.97 -12.80
C ASN A 16 -13.73 -7.44 -12.98
N VAL A 17 -14.76 -6.73 -12.55
CA VAL A 17 -14.78 -5.25 -12.62
C VAL A 17 -13.76 -4.66 -11.65
N PRO A 18 -13.07 -3.56 -12.02
CA PRO A 18 -12.12 -2.90 -11.13
C PRO A 18 -12.79 -2.44 -9.81
N PRO A 19 -12.39 -2.96 -8.64
CA PRO A 19 -13.02 -2.65 -7.36
C PRO A 19 -12.49 -1.34 -6.76
N GLY A 20 -13.00 -0.98 -5.57
CA GLY A 20 -12.37 -0.01 -4.65
C GLY A 20 -12.54 1.47 -4.98
N THR A 21 -13.19 1.84 -6.08
CA THR A 21 -13.21 3.24 -6.55
C THR A 21 -14.58 3.92 -6.51
N ARG A 22 -15.68 3.18 -6.33
CA ARG A 22 -17.05 3.72 -6.40
C ARG A 22 -17.99 3.07 -5.40
N THR A 23 -18.67 3.88 -4.58
CA THR A 23 -19.77 3.43 -3.73
C THR A 23 -20.88 2.76 -4.53
N SER A 24 -21.20 3.27 -5.72
CA SER A 24 -22.25 2.69 -6.57
C SER A 24 -21.97 1.26 -7.04
N LEU A 25 -20.70 0.84 -7.09
CA LEU A 25 -20.34 -0.53 -7.41
C LEU A 25 -20.72 -1.46 -6.24
N TYR A 26 -20.37 -1.08 -5.02
CA TYR A 26 -20.69 -1.85 -3.82
C TYR A 26 -22.19 -1.84 -3.47
N ASN A 27 -22.97 -0.89 -3.99
CA ASN A 27 -24.44 -0.91 -3.89
C ASN A 27 -25.13 -1.73 -4.99
N ASN A 28 -24.38 -2.25 -5.98
CA ASN A 28 -24.95 -3.02 -7.08
C ASN A 28 -25.17 -4.49 -6.68
N ALA A 29 -26.41 -4.96 -6.75
CA ALA A 29 -26.79 -6.33 -6.39
C ALA A 29 -26.12 -7.40 -7.27
N GLU A 30 -25.92 -7.14 -8.56
CA GLU A 30 -25.25 -8.08 -9.46
C GLU A 30 -23.76 -8.24 -9.10
N TYR A 31 -23.12 -7.14 -8.70
CA TYR A 31 -21.75 -7.18 -8.19
C TYR A 31 -21.66 -7.92 -6.87
N GLN A 32 -22.54 -7.63 -5.91
CA GLN A 32 -22.57 -8.32 -4.62
C GLN A 32 -22.80 -9.83 -4.77
N LYS A 33 -23.64 -10.22 -5.73
CA LYS A 33 -23.90 -11.64 -6.04
C LYS A 33 -22.69 -12.31 -6.69
N ALA A 34 -22.02 -11.63 -7.62
CA ALA A 34 -20.90 -12.20 -8.38
C ALA A 34 -19.56 -12.17 -7.63
N ALA A 35 -19.36 -11.22 -6.71
CA ALA A 35 -18.11 -10.99 -6.01
C ALA A 35 -18.27 -11.25 -4.50
N PRO A 36 -18.13 -12.51 -4.02
CA PRO A 36 -18.26 -12.83 -2.60
C PRO A 36 -17.23 -12.11 -1.70
N PHE A 37 -16.13 -11.63 -2.29
CA PHE A 37 -15.09 -10.83 -1.63
C PHE A 37 -15.42 -9.34 -1.53
N ALA A 38 -16.52 -8.85 -2.12
CA ALA A 38 -16.83 -7.42 -2.22
C ALA A 38 -16.95 -6.74 -0.86
N LYS A 39 -17.66 -7.37 0.08
CA LYS A 39 -17.85 -6.82 1.43
C LYS A 39 -16.51 -6.68 2.16
N MET A 40 -15.73 -7.76 2.21
CA MET A 40 -14.42 -7.76 2.87
C MET A 40 -13.48 -6.72 2.24
N THR A 41 -13.52 -6.58 0.91
CA THR A 41 -12.70 -5.57 0.21
C THR A 41 -13.09 -4.15 0.65
N LEU A 42 -14.39 -3.82 0.66
CA LEU A 42 -14.85 -2.48 1.07
C LEU A 42 -14.58 -2.21 2.54
N ASP A 43 -14.84 -3.20 3.41
CA ASP A 43 -14.58 -3.09 4.84
C ASP A 43 -13.09 -2.82 5.10
N SER A 44 -12.19 -3.55 4.45
CA SER A 44 -10.74 -3.33 4.56
C SER A 44 -10.29 -1.97 4.04
N ILE A 45 -10.86 -1.48 2.94
CA ILE A 45 -10.59 -0.13 2.43
C ILE A 45 -11.00 0.93 3.44
N ASN A 46 -12.18 0.78 4.06
CA ASN A 46 -12.69 1.73 5.04
C ASN A 46 -11.97 1.65 6.39
N ALA A 47 -11.43 0.48 6.74
CA ALA A 47 -10.68 0.26 7.98
C ALA A 47 -9.22 0.74 7.90
N ALA A 48 -8.67 0.92 6.69
CA ALA A 48 -7.33 1.44 6.52
C ALA A 48 -7.25 2.91 7.01
N ASP A 49 -6.37 3.17 7.98
CA ASP A 49 -6.14 4.53 8.51
C ASP A 49 -4.73 5.02 8.16
N PRO A 50 -4.55 5.71 7.02
CA PRO A 50 -3.26 6.29 6.67
C PRO A 50 -2.88 7.48 7.56
N THR A 51 -3.81 8.07 8.32
CA THR A 51 -3.54 9.22 9.21
C THR A 51 -3.05 8.80 10.60
N HIS A 52 -3.38 7.58 11.03
CA HIS A 52 -2.83 6.94 12.22
C HIS A 52 -2.32 5.53 11.89
N PRO A 53 -1.27 5.41 11.05
CA PRO A 53 -0.88 4.13 10.48
C PRO A 53 -0.16 3.19 11.47
N THR A 54 0.22 3.69 12.64
CA THR A 54 1.01 2.96 13.64
C THR A 54 0.44 3.11 15.04
N VAL A 55 0.70 2.13 15.91
CA VAL A 55 0.28 2.14 17.33
C VAL A 55 0.84 3.35 18.08
N LYS A 56 2.10 3.72 17.80
CA LYS A 56 2.72 4.94 18.33
C LYS A 56 2.49 6.09 17.37
N PRO A 57 2.33 7.34 17.85
CA PRO A 57 2.28 8.51 16.99
C PRO A 57 3.54 8.63 16.12
N VAL A 58 3.35 9.02 14.86
CA VAL A 58 4.41 9.22 13.86
C VAL A 58 4.19 10.53 13.09
N PRO A 59 5.24 11.16 12.54
CA PRO A 59 5.13 12.45 11.85
C PRO A 59 4.75 12.33 10.35
N TYR A 60 4.28 11.16 9.90
CA TYR A 60 3.98 10.90 8.48
C TYR A 60 2.57 10.32 8.28
N VAL A 61 2.11 10.38 7.02
CA VAL A 61 0.88 9.74 6.54
C VAL A 61 1.25 8.54 5.67
N GLY A 62 0.42 7.50 5.67
CA GLY A 62 0.51 6.32 4.81
C GLY A 62 0.69 5.02 5.60
N VAL A 63 0.00 3.95 5.17
CA VAL A 63 0.01 2.65 5.85
C VAL A 63 1.21 1.81 5.42
N GLN A 64 1.36 1.61 4.11
CA GLN A 64 2.39 0.77 3.49
C GLN A 64 3.53 1.57 2.86
N PHE A 65 3.43 2.90 2.89
CA PHE A 65 4.44 3.84 2.43
C PHE A 65 4.49 5.04 3.38
N VAL A 66 5.60 5.77 3.36
CA VAL A 66 5.73 7.05 4.06
C VAL A 66 5.50 8.15 3.03
N ALA A 67 4.50 9.02 3.23
CA ALA A 67 4.11 10.06 2.28
C ALA A 67 5.09 11.25 2.25
N ILE A 68 6.34 11.00 1.86
CA ILE A 68 7.41 11.98 1.63
C ILE A 68 8.04 11.77 0.25
N PRO A 69 8.57 12.83 -0.41
CA PRO A 69 9.19 12.71 -1.73
C PRO A 69 10.31 11.67 -1.81
N GLU A 70 11.10 11.54 -0.75
CA GLU A 70 12.30 10.70 -0.66
C GLU A 70 11.95 9.19 -0.59
N PHE A 71 10.71 8.84 -0.25
CA PHE A 71 10.32 7.45 0.01
C PHE A 71 10.50 6.54 -1.22
N GLN A 72 10.41 7.07 -2.44
CA GLN A 72 10.64 6.25 -3.64
C GLN A 72 12.07 5.68 -3.66
N GLY A 73 13.06 6.54 -3.42
CA GLY A 73 14.47 6.12 -3.36
C GLY A 73 14.75 5.28 -2.13
N LEU A 74 14.36 5.79 -0.95
CA LEU A 74 14.58 5.10 0.32
C LEU A 74 13.92 3.71 0.35
N GLY A 75 12.65 3.62 -0.05
CA GLY A 75 11.89 2.38 -0.10
C GLY A 75 12.50 1.37 -1.08
N THR A 76 13.06 1.84 -2.20
CA THR A 76 13.80 0.96 -3.13
C THR A 76 15.04 0.37 -2.46
N THR A 77 15.88 1.20 -1.83
CA THR A 77 17.10 0.75 -1.15
C THR A 77 16.80 -0.23 -0.02
N VAL A 78 15.85 0.10 0.87
CA VAL A 78 15.44 -0.78 1.97
C VAL A 78 14.83 -2.08 1.45
N GLY A 79 14.00 -2.01 0.40
CA GLY A 79 13.43 -3.19 -0.24
C GLY A 79 14.48 -4.16 -0.79
N GLN A 80 15.55 -3.63 -1.40
CA GLN A 80 16.67 -4.46 -1.88
C GLN A 80 17.42 -5.14 -0.73
N LEU A 81 17.69 -4.42 0.37
CA LEU A 81 18.32 -4.98 1.56
C LEU A 81 17.49 -6.10 2.18
N PHE A 82 16.17 -5.91 2.29
CA PHE A 82 15.27 -6.92 2.83
C PHE A 82 15.15 -8.12 1.89
N SER A 83 15.16 -7.90 0.57
CA SER A 83 15.21 -9.00 -0.42
C SER A 83 16.49 -9.82 -0.29
N ALA A 84 17.65 -9.20 -0.03
CA ALA A 84 18.91 -9.91 0.17
C ALA A 84 18.91 -10.73 1.47
N ALA A 85 18.36 -10.17 2.56
CA ALA A 85 18.19 -10.91 3.82
C ALA A 85 17.26 -12.12 3.64
N LEU A 86 16.13 -11.94 2.94
CA LEU A 86 15.20 -13.03 2.63
C LEU A 86 15.85 -14.14 1.79
N ALA A 87 16.75 -13.78 0.88
CA ALA A 87 17.52 -14.72 0.07
C ALA A 87 18.71 -15.37 0.81
N GLY A 88 18.94 -15.04 2.08
CA GLY A 88 20.06 -15.56 2.87
C GLY A 88 21.43 -14.98 2.50
N GLN A 89 21.47 -13.87 1.76
CA GLN A 89 22.70 -13.20 1.33
C GLN A 89 23.26 -12.22 2.40
N SER A 90 22.44 -11.90 3.41
CA SER A 90 22.80 -11.06 4.55
C SER A 90 22.02 -11.53 5.78
N SER A 91 22.53 -11.28 6.98
CA SER A 91 21.75 -11.53 8.19
C SER A 91 20.63 -10.49 8.32
N VAL A 92 19.58 -10.84 9.09
CA VAL A 92 18.51 -9.88 9.40
C VAL A 92 19.06 -8.63 10.07
N ASP A 93 19.99 -8.80 11.02
CA ASP A 93 20.58 -7.69 11.77
C ASP A 93 21.42 -6.78 10.87
N ASP A 94 22.20 -7.35 9.94
CA ASP A 94 22.99 -6.56 8.99
C ASP A 94 22.12 -5.78 8.01
N ALA A 95 21.02 -6.37 7.54
CA ALA A 95 20.08 -5.70 6.65
C ALA A 95 19.34 -4.55 7.37
N LEU A 96 18.93 -4.77 8.62
CA LEU A 96 18.31 -3.72 9.45
C LEU A 96 19.29 -2.58 9.74
N LYS A 97 20.55 -2.89 10.04
CA LYS A 97 21.61 -1.89 10.24
C LYS A 97 21.80 -1.03 8.98
N GLN A 98 21.96 -1.66 7.82
CA GLN A 98 22.13 -0.95 6.55
C GLN A 98 20.89 -0.11 6.19
N ALA A 99 19.69 -0.62 6.46
CA ALA A 99 18.45 0.12 6.24
C ALA A 99 18.37 1.36 7.14
N GLN A 100 18.80 1.24 8.40
CA GLN A 100 18.88 2.37 9.33
C GLN A 100 19.89 3.42 8.85
N ASP A 101 21.06 2.99 8.38
CA ASP A 101 22.10 3.89 7.86
C ASP A 101 21.58 4.65 6.62
N ALA A 102 20.93 3.94 5.68
CA ALA A 102 20.33 4.53 4.49
C ALA A 102 19.20 5.53 4.82
N ALA A 103 18.31 5.17 5.76
CA ALA A 103 17.24 6.06 6.21
C ALA A 103 17.80 7.31 6.89
N THR A 104 18.82 7.16 7.73
CA THR A 104 19.46 8.30 8.43
C THR A 104 20.10 9.26 7.43
N ALA A 105 20.83 8.72 6.44
CA ALA A 105 21.42 9.54 5.37
C ALA A 105 20.34 10.29 4.58
N ALA A 106 19.31 9.60 4.08
CA ALA A 106 18.23 10.21 3.31
C ALA A 106 17.48 11.31 4.10
N MET A 107 17.21 11.08 5.39
CA MET A 107 16.51 12.05 6.23
C MET A 107 17.40 13.24 6.62
N THR A 108 18.72 13.04 6.72
CA THR A 108 19.68 14.14 6.92
C THR A 108 19.80 15.00 5.66
N GLU A 109 19.95 14.37 4.49
CA GLU A 109 20.00 15.07 3.19
C GLU A 109 18.69 15.80 2.88
N GLY A 110 17.54 15.22 3.26
CA GLY A 110 16.23 15.85 3.16
C GLY A 110 15.97 16.94 4.22
N GLY A 111 16.90 17.17 5.15
CA GLY A 111 16.80 18.23 6.16
C GLY A 111 15.84 17.96 7.32
N TYR A 112 15.40 16.70 7.50
CA TYR A 112 14.55 16.27 8.61
C TYR A 112 15.33 16.07 9.90
N ILE A 113 16.55 15.56 9.80
CA ILE A 113 17.48 15.36 10.92
C ILE A 113 18.51 16.50 10.87
N LYS A 114 18.69 17.20 12.00
CA LYS A 114 19.64 18.30 12.18
C LYS A 114 20.70 17.93 13.20
#